data_AF-A0A7X3UJ84-F1
#
_entry.id   AF-A0A7X3UJ84-F1
#
_cell.length_a   1.000
_cell.length_b   1.000
_cell.length_c   1.000
_cell.angle_alpha   90.00
_cell.angle_beta   90.00
_cell.angle_gamma   90.00
#
_symmetry.space_group_name_H-M   'P 1'
#
loop_
_entity.id
_entity.type
_entity.pdbx_description
1 polymer ?
#
loop_
_entity_poly.entity_id
_entity_poly.type
_entity_poly.pdbx_seq_one_letter_code
_entity_poly.pdbx_strand_id
1 'polypeptide(L)' 'MTYVICEPCVDVKDSSCVDVCPVDCIHPLPDADDFEDVNQLFIDPEECIDCGVCEPECPVEAIFMEEDVPEEWEE' A
#
# COMPACT_ATOMS: atom_id res chain seq x y z
N MET A 1 11.13 -4.03 9.10
CA MET A 1 10.35 -4.80 8.12
C MET A 1 9.13 -3.94 7.87
N THR A 2 8.63 -3.97 6.65
CA THR A 2 7.51 -3.13 6.25
C THR A 2 6.78 -3.81 5.11
N TYR A 3 5.56 -3.35 4.88
CA TYR A 3 4.81 -3.70 3.68
C TYR A 3 5.08 -2.67 2.59
N VAL A 4 5.10 -3.14 1.35
CA VAL A 4 5.34 -2.33 0.16
C VAL A 4 4.21 -2.55 -0.84
N ILE A 5 3.82 -1.47 -1.50
CA ILE A 5 2.82 -1.48 -2.57
C ILE A 5 3.55 -1.50 -3.91
N CYS A 6 3.26 -2.51 -4.72
CA CYS A 6 3.87 -2.73 -6.03
C CYS A 6 3.00 -2.19 -7.19
N GLU A 7 3.50 -2.36 -8.41
CA GLU A 7 2.89 -1.93 -9.67
C GLU A 7 1.39 -2.29 -9.83
N PRO A 8 0.84 -3.41 -9.32
CA PRO A 8 -0.58 -3.72 -9.49
C PRO A 8 -1.54 -2.69 -8.88
N CYS A 9 -1.07 -1.79 -8.00
CA CYS A 9 -1.88 -0.71 -7.45
C CYS A 9 -2.10 0.46 -8.42
N VAL A 10 -1.26 0.60 -9.46
CA VAL A 10 -1.30 1.71 -10.42
C VAL A 10 -2.66 1.76 -11.12
N ASP A 11 -3.28 2.95 -11.14
CA ASP A 11 -4.60 3.24 -11.73
C ASP A 11 -5.79 2.51 -11.08
N VAL A 12 -5.57 1.70 -10.04
CA VAL A 12 -6.63 1.02 -9.28
C VAL A 12 -7.07 1.89 -8.11
N LYS A 13 -6.12 2.32 -7.27
CA LYS A 13 -6.32 3.20 -6.10
C LYS A 13 -7.59 2.87 -5.28
N ASP A 14 -7.83 1.58 -5.03
CA ASP A 14 -9.06 1.08 -4.39
C ASP A 14 -9.22 1.56 -2.93
N SER A 15 -8.10 1.85 -2.24
CA SER A 15 -8.04 2.38 -0.87
C SER A 15 -8.61 1.48 0.24
N SER A 16 -9.08 0.25 -0.03
CA SER A 16 -9.51 -0.68 1.04
C SER A 16 -8.41 -1.00 2.06
N CYS A 17 -7.14 -0.96 1.65
CA CYS A 17 -6.00 -1.13 2.55
C CYS A 17 -5.86 0.02 3.58
N VAL A 18 -6.34 1.23 3.25
CA VAL A 18 -6.31 2.40 4.13
C VAL A 18 -7.30 2.22 5.27
N ASP A 19 -8.53 1.76 4.97
CA ASP A 19 -9.62 1.59 5.95
C ASP A 19 -9.29 0.57 7.05
N VAL A 20 -8.42 -0.40 6.76
CA VAL A 20 -8.01 -1.44 7.72
C VAL A 20 -6.71 -1.14 8.43
N CYS A 21 -5.95 -0.13 8.00
CA CYS A 21 -4.65 0.19 8.57
C CYS A 21 -4.81 0.77 9.99
N PRO A 22 -4.30 0.12 11.06
CA PRO A 22 -4.52 0.58 12.43
C PRO A 22 -3.74 1.86 12.80
N VAL A 23 -2.77 2.24 11.97
CA VAL A 23 -1.87 3.38 12.19
C VAL A 23 -1.94 4.41 11.06
N ASP A 24 -2.85 4.23 10.10
CA ASP A 24 -3.06 5.14 8.96
C ASP A 24 -1.80 5.48 8.14
N CYS A 25 -0.82 4.57 8.08
CA CYS A 25 0.48 4.77 7.42
C CYS A 25 0.45 4.67 5.88
N ILE A 26 -0.73 4.75 5.23
CA ILE A 26 -0.87 4.58 3.78
C ILE A 26 -1.29 5.90 3.14
N HIS A 27 -0.51 6.36 2.18
CA HIS A 27 -0.66 7.67 1.55
C HIS A 27 -0.61 7.62 0.01
N PRO A 28 -1.28 8.55 -0.68
CA PRO A 28 -2.18 9.56 -0.14
C PRO A 28 -3.54 9.00 0.28
N LEU A 29 -4.19 9.65 1.24
CA LEU A 29 -5.53 9.25 1.68
C LEU A 29 -6.56 9.57 0.59
N PRO A 30 -7.64 8.79 0.44
CA PRO A 30 -8.68 9.04 -0.56
C PRO A 30 -9.39 10.40 -0.40
N ASP A 31 -9.36 11.00 0.79
CA ASP A 31 -9.89 12.33 1.08
C ASP A 31 -8.87 13.46 0.91
N ALA A 32 -7.62 13.15 0.56
CA ALA A 32 -6.54 14.14 0.43
C ALA A 32 -6.53 14.79 -0.97
N ASP A 33 -6.19 16.08 -1.04
CA ASP A 33 -6.15 16.84 -2.30
C ASP A 33 -5.13 16.24 -3.29
N ASP A 34 -4.08 15.59 -2.79
CA ASP A 34 -2.98 14.97 -3.54
C ASP A 34 -3.30 13.55 -4.06
N PHE A 35 -4.49 13.00 -3.77
CA PHE A 35 -4.90 11.68 -4.25
C PHE A 35 -5.04 11.58 -5.77
N GLU A 36 -5.39 12.70 -6.43
CA GLU A 36 -5.46 12.77 -7.89
C GLU A 36 -4.09 12.90 -8.56
N ASP A 37 -3.08 13.42 -7.84
CA ASP A 37 -1.74 13.67 -8.37
C ASP A 37 -0.87 12.42 -8.44
N VAL A 38 -1.24 11.36 -7.72
CA VAL A 38 -0.53 10.07 -7.74
C VAL A 38 -1.34 9.00 -8.47
N ASN A 39 -0.63 8.02 -9.02
CA ASN A 39 -1.25 6.89 -9.70
C ASN A 39 -1.36 5.64 -8.81
N GLN A 40 -0.73 5.63 -7.62
CA GLN A 40 -0.74 4.52 -6.68
C GLN A 40 -0.63 5.01 -5.24
N LEU A 41 -0.94 4.12 -4.29
CA LEU A 41 -0.74 4.34 -2.86
C LEU A 41 0.66 3.88 -2.44
N PHE A 42 1.13 4.39 -1.32
CA PHE A 42 2.44 4.12 -0.73
C PHE A 42 2.29 3.88 0.77
N ILE A 43 3.06 2.95 1.30
CA ILE A 43 3.12 2.65 2.74
C ILE A 43 4.35 3.36 3.32
N ASP A 44 4.16 4.10 4.41
CA ASP A 44 5.27 4.70 5.14
C ASP A 44 5.98 3.63 5.99
N PRO A 45 7.25 3.31 5.70
CA PRO A 45 7.98 2.28 6.42
C PRO A 45 8.39 2.68 7.85
N GLU A 46 8.38 3.96 8.18
CA GLU A 46 8.68 4.45 9.54
C GLU A 46 7.46 4.31 10.47
N GLU A 47 6.24 4.38 9.92
CA GLU A 47 4.99 4.26 10.68
C GLU A 47 4.37 2.86 10.64
N CYS A 48 4.67 2.07 9.60
CA CYS A 48 4.19 0.70 9.49
C CYS A 48 4.65 -0.17 10.66
N ILE A 49 3.70 -0.89 11.26
CA ILE A 49 3.94 -1.77 12.42
C ILE A 49 3.88 -3.27 12.08
N ASP A 50 4.00 -3.63 10.80
CA ASP A 50 3.98 -5.02 10.34
C ASP A 50 2.73 -5.82 10.77
N CYS A 51 1.56 -5.16 10.82
CA CYS A 51 0.32 -5.81 11.28
C CYS A 51 -0.29 -6.80 10.26
N GLY A 52 0.05 -6.68 8.96
CA GLY A 52 -0.35 -7.59 7.90
C GLY A 52 -1.84 -7.62 7.54
N VAL A 53 -2.64 -6.67 8.01
CA VAL A 53 -4.08 -6.63 7.71
C VAL A 53 -4.38 -6.04 6.33
N CYS A 54 -3.47 -5.26 5.76
CA CYS A 54 -3.65 -4.60 4.47
C CYS A 54 -3.47 -5.55 3.28
N GLU A 55 -2.59 -6.55 3.39
CA GLU A 55 -2.29 -7.54 2.35
C GLU A 55 -3.55 -8.28 1.81
N PRO A 56 -4.36 -8.95 2.65
CA PRO A 56 -5.54 -9.70 2.17
C PRO A 56 -6.69 -8.80 1.71
N GLU A 57 -6.66 -7.51 2.02
CA GLU A 57 -7.70 -6.55 1.66
C GLU A 57 -7.46 -5.91 0.29
N CYS A 58 -6.25 -6.03 -0.27
CA CYS A 58 -5.96 -5.52 -1.59
C CYS A 58 -6.60 -6.40 -2.67
N PRO A 59 -7.59 -5.91 -3.46
CA PRO A 59 -8.31 -6.74 -4.44
C PRO A 59 -7.45 -7.17 -5.64
N VAL A 60 -6.31 -6.51 -5.83
CA VAL A 60 -5.35 -6.74 -6.93
C VAL A 60 -4.03 -7.33 -6.42
N GLU A 61 -3.98 -7.75 -5.15
CA GLU A 61 -2.81 -8.38 -4.54
C GLU A 61 -1.53 -7.56 -4.78
N ALA A 62 -1.60 -6.24 -4.56
CA ALA A 62 -0.47 -5.32 -4.79
C ALA A 62 0.44 -5.13 -3.57
N ILE A 63 0.09 -5.68 -2.42
CA ILE A 63 0.75 -5.42 -1.14
C ILE A 63 1.55 -6.66 -0.74
N PHE A 64 2.85 -6.48 -0.55
CA PHE A 64 3.76 -7.55 -0.15
C PHE A 64 4.61 -7.09 1.03
N MET A 65 5.06 -8.04 1.85
CA MET A 65 6.15 -7.73 2.78
C MET A 65 7.42 -7.47 1.98
N GLU A 66 8.28 -6.55 2.44
CA GLU A 66 9.54 -6.18 1.75
C GLU A 66 10.41 -7.39 1.35
N GLU A 67 10.36 -8.49 2.11
CA GLU A 67 11.09 -9.74 1.82
C GLU A 67 10.36 -10.72 0.88
N ASP A 68 9.07 -10.49 0.63
CA ASP A 68 8.18 -11.32 -0.20
C ASP A 68 7.82 -10.64 -1.54
N VAL A 69 8.42 -9.48 -1.83
CA VAL A 69 8.23 -8.79 -3.12
C VAL A 69 8.76 -9.69 -4.24
N PRO A 70 7.98 -9.94 -5.31
CA PRO A 70 8.48 -10.68 -6.47
C PRO A 70 9.72 -10.01 -7.08
N GLU A 71 10.70 -10.80 -7.53
CA GLU A 71 11.93 -10.30 -8.22
C GLU A 71 11.62 -9.36 -9.41
N GLU A 72 10.41 -9.42 -9.96
CA GLU A 72 9.91 -8.55 -11.03
C GLU A 72 9.77 -7.08 -10.59
N TRP A 73 9.58 -6.85 -9.29
CA TRP A 73 9.35 -5.55 -8.64
C TRP A 73 10.37 -5.26 -7.53
N GLU A 74 11.32 -6.15 -7.29
CA GLU A 74 12.53 -5.87 -6.53
C GLU A 74 13.46 -4.99 -7.41
N GLU A 75 13.49 -3.69 -7.15
CA GLU A 75 14.47 -2.77 -7.79
C GLU A 75 15.89 -2.91 -7.23
#